data_AF-A0A3M5KIB4-F1
#
_entry.id   AF-A0A3M5KIB4-F1
#
_cell.length_a   1.000
_cell.length_b   1.000
_cell.length_c   1.000
_cell.angle_alpha   90.00
_cell.angle_beta   90.00
_cell.angle_gamma   90.00
#
_symmetry.space_group_name_H-M   'P 1'
#
loop_
_entity.id
_entity.type
_entity.pdbx_description
1 polymer ?
#
loop_
_entity_poly.entity_id
_entity_poly.type
_entity_poly.pdbx_seq_one_letter_code
_entity_poly.pdbx_strand_id
1 'polypeptide(L)'
;MEFLLSGDGTLSFLEVNTRLQVEHPVTEETSGVDLVIEQLRVADGLPLSFDGTPVPRGHSFEFRINAEDAGNGFLPTPGTIDVFQPPSGPGVRLDTGVTEGSRVSANFDSMIAKLIVTGATREQAISRARRALAEFKVEGVATVLPFHRAVMDHDDFTASNTFAVHTRWIETDFAERVTIAPRNAEPADPGVLRTFVEIDGKRHELGLPAALLAGMSLNAAAPGDASQPAADAPDPHAVLTPVAGNLHAWAVEDGATVEKGQVIAIMEAMKMETSILAPCAGTVQISKEPGGYLEAKVVIGRVEV
;
A
#
# COMPACT_ATOMS: atom_id res chain seq x y z
N MET A 1 -23.09 -1.66 12.04
CA MET A 1 -24.06 -0.90 11.23
C MET A 1 -23.33 0.30 10.72
N GLU A 2 -23.49 0.62 9.45
CA GLU A 2 -22.83 1.75 8.82
C GLU A 2 -23.84 2.81 8.44
N PHE A 3 -23.46 4.07 8.64
CA PHE A 3 -24.30 5.23 8.38
C PHE A 3 -23.50 6.30 7.65
N LEU A 4 -24.18 7.13 6.87
CA LEU A 4 -23.67 8.35 6.28
C LEU A 4 -24.30 9.55 6.97
N LEU A 5 -23.48 10.47 7.48
CA LEU A 5 -23.94 11.73 8.06
C LEU A 5 -23.73 12.86 7.04
N SER A 6 -24.81 13.45 6.58
CA SER A 6 -24.81 14.59 5.66
C SER A 6 -24.46 15.90 6.40
N GLY A 7 -24.01 16.91 5.65
CA GLY A 7 -23.65 18.23 6.22
C GLY A 7 -24.83 19.00 6.83
N ASP A 8 -26.06 18.63 6.51
CA ASP A 8 -27.28 19.14 7.14
C ASP A 8 -27.67 18.39 8.43
N GLY A 9 -26.88 17.39 8.82
CA GLY A 9 -27.11 16.55 10.00
C GLY A 9 -27.98 15.32 9.74
N THR A 10 -28.42 15.07 8.50
CA THR A 10 -29.22 13.87 8.17
C THR A 10 -28.36 12.61 8.28
N LEU A 11 -28.81 11.64 9.08
CA LEU A 11 -28.16 10.34 9.23
C LEU A 11 -28.89 9.27 8.39
N SER A 12 -28.21 8.74 7.37
CA SER A 12 -28.74 7.70 6.48
C SER A 12 -28.07 6.36 6.76
N PHE A 13 -28.87 5.30 6.89
CA PHE A 13 -28.36 3.94 6.99
C PHE A 13 -27.81 3.47 5.64
N LEU A 14 -26.64 2.80 5.65
CA LEU A 14 -26.05 2.16 4.47
C LEU A 14 -26.26 0.65 4.53
N GLU A 15 -25.62 -0.03 5.48
CA GLU A 15 -25.66 -1.48 5.58
C GLU A 15 -25.30 -2.04 6.98
N VAL A 16 -25.39 -3.37 7.11
CA VAL A 16 -24.95 -4.11 8.29
C VAL A 16 -23.95 -5.19 7.89
N ASN A 17 -22.72 -5.04 8.34
CA ASN A 17 -21.69 -6.07 8.25
C ASN A 17 -21.77 -7.05 9.43
N THR A 18 -22.18 -8.30 9.17
CA THR A 18 -22.43 -9.36 10.17
C THR A 18 -21.16 -10.12 10.58
N ARG A 19 -20.08 -9.37 10.82
CA ARG A 19 -18.77 -9.88 11.25
C ARG A 19 -18.10 -8.87 12.18
N LEU A 20 -17.05 -9.31 12.87
CA LEU A 20 -16.16 -8.38 13.57
C LEU A 20 -15.55 -7.42 12.53
N GLN A 21 -15.56 -6.13 12.84
CA GLN A 21 -14.89 -5.14 12.00
C GLN A 21 -13.40 -5.13 12.26
N VAL A 22 -12.61 -4.80 11.24
CA VAL A 22 -11.14 -4.75 11.37
C VAL A 22 -10.75 -3.69 12.39
N GLU A 23 -11.44 -2.56 12.35
CA GLU A 23 -11.32 -1.38 13.22
C GLU A 23 -11.99 -1.53 14.60
N HIS A 24 -12.39 -2.74 15.00
CA HIS A 24 -12.94 -2.97 16.34
C HIS A 24 -12.05 -2.49 17.51
N PRO A 25 -10.70 -2.46 17.44
CA PRO A 25 -9.87 -2.01 18.55
C PRO A 25 -10.16 -0.58 19.02
N VAL A 26 -10.59 0.34 18.14
CA VAL A 26 -10.96 1.70 18.61
C VAL A 26 -12.15 1.66 19.57
N THR A 27 -13.09 0.74 19.32
CA THR A 27 -14.23 0.48 20.22
C THR A 27 -13.76 -0.18 21.50
N GLU A 28 -12.84 -1.15 21.45
CA GLU A 28 -12.33 -1.81 22.66
C GLU A 28 -11.60 -0.82 23.57
N GLU A 29 -10.74 0.03 23.01
CA GLU A 29 -10.00 1.02 23.79
C GLU A 29 -10.93 2.07 24.41
N THR A 30 -11.98 2.48 23.69
CA THR A 30 -12.93 3.49 24.19
C THR A 30 -14.06 2.93 25.04
N SER A 31 -14.35 1.64 25.01
CA SER A 31 -15.39 1.02 25.86
C SER A 31 -14.81 0.22 27.04
N GLY A 32 -13.58 -0.26 26.92
CA GLY A 32 -12.99 -1.22 27.87
C GLY A 32 -13.52 -2.65 27.72
N VAL A 33 -14.23 -2.94 26.62
CA VAL A 33 -14.77 -4.28 26.32
C VAL A 33 -13.90 -4.97 25.29
N ASP A 34 -13.48 -6.19 25.57
CA ASP A 34 -12.86 -7.09 24.59
C ASP A 34 -13.96 -7.75 23.75
N LEU A 35 -14.07 -7.35 22.49
CA LEU A 35 -15.17 -7.77 21.63
C LEU A 35 -14.99 -9.23 21.18
N VAL A 36 -13.76 -9.71 21.09
CA VAL A 36 -13.48 -11.11 20.72
C VAL A 36 -13.89 -12.04 21.87
N ILE A 37 -13.57 -11.68 23.11
CA ILE A 37 -14.01 -12.44 24.28
C ILE A 37 -15.53 -12.46 24.36
N GLU A 38 -16.22 -11.34 24.16
CA GLU A 38 -17.69 -11.32 24.17
C GLU A 38 -18.30 -12.16 23.04
N GLN A 39 -17.70 -12.17 21.85
CA GLN A 39 -18.13 -13.06 20.76
C GLN A 39 -18.04 -14.53 21.16
N LEU A 40 -16.94 -14.95 21.79
CA LEU A 40 -16.77 -16.32 22.26
C LEU A 40 -17.77 -16.67 23.37
N ARG A 41 -17.98 -15.75 24.33
CA ARG A 41 -18.94 -15.94 25.43
C ARG A 41 -20.36 -16.16 24.90
N VAL A 42 -20.80 -15.31 23.98
CA VAL A 42 -22.13 -15.43 23.37
C VAL A 42 -22.25 -16.71 22.54
N ALA A 43 -21.19 -17.10 21.81
CA ALA A 43 -21.15 -18.37 21.09
C ALA A 43 -21.29 -19.59 22.02
N ASP A 44 -20.78 -19.49 23.25
CA ASP A 44 -20.95 -20.49 24.32
C ASP A 44 -22.33 -20.41 25.02
N GLY A 45 -23.23 -19.54 24.56
CA GLY A 45 -24.57 -19.35 25.14
C GLY A 45 -24.60 -18.55 26.44
N LEU A 46 -23.49 -17.88 26.80
CA LEU A 46 -23.44 -16.98 27.95
C LEU A 46 -24.03 -15.61 27.60
N PRO A 47 -24.59 -14.87 28.58
CA PRO A 47 -24.97 -13.48 28.38
C PRO A 47 -23.73 -12.58 28.25
N LEU A 48 -23.94 -11.36 27.74
CA LEU A 48 -22.94 -10.29 27.75
C LEU A 48 -22.39 -10.10 29.16
N SER A 49 -21.09 -9.81 29.28
CA SER A 49 -20.45 -9.57 30.59
C SER A 49 -20.79 -8.23 31.22
N PHE A 50 -21.46 -7.35 30.47
CA PHE A 50 -21.85 -6.00 30.89
C PHE A 50 -23.31 -5.73 30.55
N ASP A 51 -23.89 -4.78 31.28
CA ASP A 51 -25.26 -4.33 31.09
C ASP A 51 -25.29 -3.00 30.34
N GLY A 52 -26.22 -2.87 29.38
CA GLY A 52 -26.43 -1.63 28.63
C GLY A 52 -25.27 -1.27 27.70
N THR A 53 -25.21 0.00 27.28
CA THR A 53 -24.14 0.52 26.42
C THR A 53 -23.01 1.08 27.29
N PRO A 54 -21.76 0.59 27.16
CA PRO A 54 -20.62 1.13 27.89
C PRO A 54 -20.45 2.64 27.63
N VAL A 55 -20.13 3.39 28.69
CA VAL A 55 -19.84 4.83 28.56
C VAL A 55 -18.46 5.00 27.90
N PRO A 56 -18.35 5.72 26.77
CA PRO A 56 -17.06 5.92 26.13
C PRO A 56 -16.05 6.64 27.02
N ARG A 57 -14.80 6.15 27.03
CA ARG A 57 -13.66 6.75 27.71
C ARG A 57 -12.59 7.17 26.69
N GLY A 58 -12.00 8.34 26.91
CA GLY A 58 -10.90 8.83 26.09
C GLY A 58 -11.25 9.01 24.61
N HIS A 59 -10.22 8.92 23.77
CA HIS A 59 -10.31 8.96 22.32
C HIS A 59 -9.24 8.02 21.74
N SER A 60 -9.60 7.26 20.70
CA SER A 60 -8.68 6.30 20.08
C SER A 60 -8.65 6.49 18.57
N PHE A 61 -7.46 6.46 17.99
CA PHE A 61 -7.22 6.39 16.55
C PHE A 61 -6.70 4.99 16.20
N GLU A 62 -7.07 4.49 15.03
CA GLU A 62 -6.44 3.32 14.43
C GLU A 62 -5.84 3.72 13.08
N PHE A 63 -4.60 3.30 12.85
CA PHE A 63 -3.90 3.42 11.58
C PHE A 63 -3.68 2.02 11.02
N ARG A 64 -4.24 1.74 9.84
CA ARG A 64 -3.93 0.53 9.08
C ARG A 64 -2.59 0.73 8.38
N ILE A 65 -1.61 -0.09 8.72
CA ILE A 65 -0.29 -0.06 8.11
C ILE A 65 -0.30 -1.08 6.99
N ASN A 66 -0.49 -0.59 5.77
CA ASN A 66 -0.46 -1.38 4.55
C ASN A 66 0.90 -1.29 3.89
N ALA A 67 1.32 -2.38 3.24
CA ALA A 67 2.50 -2.46 2.40
C ALA A 67 2.21 -1.85 1.01
N GLU A 68 1.90 -0.57 0.97
CA GLU A 68 1.54 0.19 -0.23
C GLU A 68 2.41 1.44 -0.35
N ASP A 69 2.70 1.87 -1.59
CA ASP A 69 3.44 3.10 -1.87
C ASP A 69 2.49 4.30 -2.02
N ALA A 70 2.29 5.03 -0.93
CA ALA A 70 1.47 6.24 -0.93
C ALA A 70 2.00 7.35 -1.85
N GLY A 71 3.29 7.36 -2.18
CA GLY A 71 3.88 8.31 -3.13
C GLY A 71 3.71 7.93 -4.59
N ASN A 72 3.22 6.71 -4.84
CA ASN A 72 2.97 6.19 -6.18
C ASN A 72 1.52 5.75 -6.36
N GLY A 73 0.55 6.41 -5.71
CA GLY A 73 -0.87 6.10 -5.86
C GLY A 73 -1.35 4.87 -5.05
N PHE A 74 -0.74 4.60 -3.90
CA PHE A 74 -1.08 3.51 -2.98
C PHE A 74 -0.95 2.12 -3.60
N LEU A 75 -0.05 1.98 -4.58
CA LEU A 75 0.22 0.72 -5.23
C LEU A 75 0.76 -0.30 -4.23
N PRO A 76 0.23 -1.52 -4.18
CA PRO A 76 0.76 -2.55 -3.29
C PRO A 76 2.20 -2.92 -3.61
N THR A 77 2.97 -3.20 -2.55
CA THR A 77 4.41 -3.50 -2.62
C THR A 77 4.71 -4.84 -1.92
N PRO A 78 4.45 -5.98 -2.59
CA PRO A 78 4.85 -7.28 -2.06
C PRO A 78 6.37 -7.35 -1.93
N GLY A 79 6.86 -8.05 -0.92
CA GLY A 79 8.30 -8.08 -0.64
C GLY A 79 8.62 -8.64 0.74
N THR A 80 9.90 -8.58 1.09
CA THR A 80 10.36 -8.98 2.44
C THR A 80 10.42 -7.73 3.30
N ILE A 81 9.98 -7.85 4.55
CA ILE A 81 10.14 -6.79 5.55
C ILE A 81 11.54 -6.93 6.14
N ASP A 82 12.46 -6.06 5.73
CA ASP A 82 13.87 -6.14 6.17
C ASP A 82 14.07 -5.55 7.57
N VAL A 83 13.27 -4.54 7.92
CA VAL A 83 13.25 -3.93 9.25
C VAL A 83 11.80 -3.77 9.69
N PHE A 84 11.49 -4.17 10.93
CA PHE A 84 10.19 -3.94 11.55
C PHE A 84 10.36 -3.44 12.99
N GLN A 85 10.31 -2.12 13.17
CA GLN A 85 10.45 -1.47 14.48
C GLN A 85 9.16 -0.72 14.83
N PRO A 86 8.20 -1.39 15.50
CA PRO A 86 6.96 -0.76 15.91
C PRO A 86 7.16 0.19 17.11
N PRO A 87 6.30 1.21 17.25
CA PRO A 87 6.31 2.09 18.41
C PRO A 87 5.78 1.35 19.65
N SER A 88 6.08 1.91 20.82
CA SER A 88 5.56 1.40 22.09
C SER A 88 5.25 2.53 23.07
N GLY A 89 4.81 2.14 24.27
CA GLY A 89 4.56 3.05 25.40
C GLY A 89 3.07 3.24 25.72
N PRO A 90 2.76 4.14 26.67
CA PRO A 90 1.41 4.31 27.18
C PRO A 90 0.40 4.71 26.09
N GLY A 91 -0.71 3.98 26.03
CA GLY A 91 -1.78 4.22 25.06
C GLY A 91 -1.40 3.86 23.62
N VAL A 92 -0.38 3.03 23.41
CA VAL A 92 -0.03 2.46 22.11
C VAL A 92 -0.28 0.96 22.15
N ARG A 93 -1.15 0.48 21.26
CA ARG A 93 -1.40 -0.94 21.01
C ARG A 93 -1.07 -1.23 19.55
N LEU A 94 -0.50 -2.41 19.30
CA LEU A 94 -0.19 -2.88 17.96
C LEU A 94 -0.75 -4.28 17.78
N ASP A 95 -1.66 -4.43 16.82
CA ASP A 95 -2.12 -5.73 16.36
C ASP A 95 -1.40 -6.01 15.03
N THR A 96 -0.58 -7.06 14.95
CA THR A 96 0.18 -7.38 13.73
C THR A 96 0.26 -8.88 13.49
N GLY A 97 0.27 -9.27 12.22
CA GLY A 97 0.48 -10.66 11.78
C GLY A 97 1.88 -10.91 11.21
N VAL A 98 2.78 -9.93 11.28
CA VAL A 98 4.13 -10.01 10.71
C VAL A 98 5.20 -9.65 11.74
N THR A 99 6.44 -9.99 11.39
CA THR A 99 7.66 -9.61 12.11
C THR A 99 8.76 -9.28 11.10
N GLU A 100 9.88 -8.75 11.56
CA GLU A 100 11.08 -8.60 10.72
C GLU A 100 11.45 -9.93 10.04
N GLY A 101 11.79 -9.88 8.75
CA GLY A 101 12.03 -11.04 7.88
C GLY A 101 10.77 -11.66 7.27
N SER A 102 9.56 -11.24 7.67
CA SER A 102 8.31 -11.74 7.07
C SER A 102 8.17 -11.32 5.61
N ARG A 103 7.53 -12.16 4.79
CA ARG A 103 7.23 -11.85 3.39
C ARG A 103 5.76 -11.44 3.22
N VAL A 104 5.55 -10.24 2.69
CA VAL A 104 4.24 -9.76 2.22
C VAL A 104 3.99 -10.37 0.84
N SER A 105 2.94 -11.17 0.74
CA SER A 105 2.54 -11.85 -0.50
C SER A 105 1.55 -11.00 -1.30
N ALA A 106 1.66 -11.04 -2.62
CA ALA A 106 0.69 -10.42 -3.53
C ALA A 106 -0.68 -11.14 -3.55
N ASN A 107 -0.82 -12.29 -2.88
CA ASN A 107 -2.05 -13.09 -2.89
C ASN A 107 -3.02 -12.74 -1.76
N PHE A 108 -2.59 -11.91 -0.80
CA PHE A 108 -3.38 -11.53 0.37
C PHE A 108 -3.54 -10.01 0.45
N ASP A 109 -4.26 -9.56 1.48
CA ASP A 109 -4.38 -8.14 1.81
C ASP A 109 -2.99 -7.55 2.14
N SER A 110 -2.77 -6.28 1.77
CA SER A 110 -1.51 -5.55 1.98
C SER A 110 -1.31 -5.10 3.43
N MET A 111 -2.33 -5.18 4.29
CA MET A 111 -2.26 -4.78 5.69
C MET A 111 -1.31 -5.68 6.50
N ILE A 112 -0.26 -5.07 7.05
CA ILE A 112 0.75 -5.75 7.86
C ILE A 112 0.57 -5.51 9.36
N ALA A 113 -0.05 -4.39 9.75
CA ALA A 113 -0.35 -4.09 11.14
C ALA A 113 -1.50 -3.09 11.29
N LYS A 114 -2.09 -3.05 12.47
CA LYS A 114 -2.94 -1.96 12.96
C LYS A 114 -2.21 -1.30 14.13
N LEU A 115 -1.97 0.00 14.02
CA LEU A 115 -1.46 0.81 15.12
C LEU A 115 -2.63 1.54 15.77
N ILE A 116 -2.92 1.23 17.02
CA ILE A 116 -3.99 1.83 17.80
C ILE A 116 -3.36 2.79 18.81
N VAL A 117 -3.85 4.03 18.84
CA VAL A 117 -3.33 5.07 19.72
C VAL A 117 -4.46 5.75 20.49
N THR A 118 -4.41 5.63 21.81
CA THR A 118 -5.45 6.11 22.72
C THR A 118 -4.94 7.22 23.63
N GLY A 119 -5.78 8.23 23.87
CA GLY A 119 -5.57 9.31 24.83
C GLY A 119 -6.81 9.55 25.67
N ALA A 120 -6.65 10.27 26.78
CA ALA A 120 -7.77 10.74 27.60
C ALA A 120 -8.62 11.81 26.89
N THR A 121 -8.03 12.51 25.93
CA THR A 121 -8.71 13.42 25.01
C THR A 121 -8.22 13.19 23.58
N ARG A 122 -8.94 13.75 22.61
CA ARG A 122 -8.54 13.70 21.19
C ARG A 122 -7.17 14.33 20.97
N GLU A 123 -6.90 15.48 21.59
CA GLU A 123 -5.64 16.22 21.49
C GLU A 123 -4.47 15.39 22.03
N GLN A 124 -4.69 14.70 23.16
CA GLN A 124 -3.68 13.79 23.69
C GLN A 124 -3.46 12.60 22.75
N ALA A 125 -4.52 12.03 22.19
CA ALA A 125 -4.42 10.93 21.23
C ALA A 125 -3.66 11.36 19.96
N ILE A 126 -3.88 12.57 19.44
CA ILE A 126 -3.14 13.15 18.31
C ILE A 126 -1.65 13.29 18.65
N SER A 127 -1.33 13.87 19.81
CA SER A 127 0.06 14.04 20.25
C SER A 127 0.79 12.69 20.37
N ARG A 128 0.12 11.67 20.91
CA ARG A 128 0.64 10.31 20.98
C ARG A 128 0.78 9.67 19.59
N ALA A 129 -0.19 9.90 18.70
CA ALA A 129 -0.19 9.33 17.36
C ALA A 129 0.96 9.87 16.51
N ARG A 130 1.20 11.19 16.56
CA ARG A 130 2.37 11.82 15.92
C ARG A 130 3.67 11.16 16.36
N ARG A 131 3.87 10.97 17.67
CA ARG A 131 5.05 10.29 18.22
C ARG A 131 5.14 8.84 17.74
N ALA A 132 4.07 8.06 17.90
CA ALA A 132 4.05 6.63 17.55
C ALA A 132 4.32 6.41 16.05
N LEU A 133 3.71 7.21 15.18
CA LEU A 133 3.93 7.14 13.73
C LEU A 133 5.35 7.57 13.35
N ALA A 134 5.94 8.57 14.03
CA ALA A 134 7.32 8.99 13.80
C ALA A 134 8.33 7.90 14.22
N GLU A 135 8.04 7.16 15.29
CA GLU A 135 8.87 6.06 15.78
C GLU A 135 8.73 4.78 14.94
N PHE A 136 7.57 4.52 14.32
CA PHE A 136 7.34 3.30 13.53
C PHE A 136 8.22 3.27 12.27
N LYS A 137 9.13 2.31 12.18
CA LYS A 137 9.94 2.06 10.98
C LYS A 137 9.64 0.71 10.37
N VAL A 138 9.44 0.70 9.05
CA VAL A 138 9.32 -0.49 8.23
C VAL A 138 10.22 -0.31 6.99
N GLU A 139 11.09 -1.28 6.73
CA GLU A 139 11.98 -1.30 5.56
C GLU A 139 11.82 -2.59 4.75
N GLY A 140 12.35 -2.61 3.52
CA GLY A 140 12.18 -3.70 2.55
C GLY A 140 10.91 -3.61 1.69
N VAL A 141 9.83 -3.03 2.22
CA VAL A 141 8.59 -2.72 1.47
C VAL A 141 8.18 -1.25 1.60
N ALA A 142 7.43 -0.71 0.64
CA ALA A 142 6.79 0.59 0.83
C ALA A 142 5.63 0.45 1.82
N THR A 143 5.30 1.54 2.52
CA THR A 143 4.16 1.54 3.43
C THR A 143 3.44 2.88 3.40
N VAL A 144 2.20 2.87 3.87
CA VAL A 144 1.37 4.08 4.08
C VAL A 144 1.79 4.91 5.29
N LEU A 145 2.88 4.58 6.00
CA LEU A 145 3.36 5.38 7.15
C LEU A 145 3.61 6.86 6.83
N PRO A 146 4.22 7.23 5.68
CA PRO A 146 4.35 8.64 5.30
C PRO A 146 3.02 9.35 5.13
N PHE A 147 2.00 8.66 4.60
CA PHE A 147 0.64 9.19 4.47
C PHE A 147 0.03 9.46 5.84
N HIS A 148 0.07 8.49 6.76
CA HIS A 148 -0.48 8.68 8.11
C HIS A 148 0.19 9.81 8.88
N ARG A 149 1.52 9.97 8.72
CA ARG A 149 2.26 11.10 9.30
C ARG A 149 1.74 12.42 8.74
N ALA A 150 1.57 12.53 7.43
CA ALA A 150 1.06 13.74 6.80
C ALA A 150 -0.39 14.05 7.23
N VAL A 151 -1.27 13.05 7.37
CA VAL A 151 -2.63 13.24 7.89
C VAL A 151 -2.59 13.77 9.33
N MET A 152 -1.69 13.23 10.17
CA MET A 152 -1.51 13.72 11.53
C MET A 152 -0.89 15.11 11.60
N ASP A 153 -0.34 15.65 10.53
CA ASP A 153 0.18 17.02 10.49
C ASP A 153 -0.78 18.00 9.80
N HIS A 154 -1.90 17.51 9.25
CA HIS A 154 -2.86 18.34 8.53
C HIS A 154 -3.95 18.92 9.44
N ASP A 155 -4.24 20.21 9.29
CA ASP A 155 -5.19 20.94 10.13
C ASP A 155 -6.64 20.44 9.95
N ASP A 156 -7.06 20.12 8.73
CA ASP A 156 -8.40 19.55 8.47
C ASP A 156 -8.73 18.34 9.36
N PHE A 157 -7.70 17.54 9.67
CA PHE A 157 -7.82 16.39 10.56
C PHE A 157 -7.56 16.78 12.03
N THR A 158 -6.52 17.58 12.33
CA THR A 158 -6.04 17.74 13.71
C THR A 158 -6.54 18.97 14.46
N ALA A 159 -7.15 19.94 13.79
CA ALA A 159 -7.66 21.15 14.44
C ALA A 159 -8.71 20.81 15.52
N SER A 160 -8.67 21.53 16.64
CA SER A 160 -9.54 21.27 17.80
C SER A 160 -10.99 21.68 17.54
N ASN A 161 -11.20 22.69 16.69
CA ASN A 161 -12.51 23.34 16.53
C ASN A 161 -13.14 23.15 15.15
N THR A 162 -12.40 22.54 14.21
CA THR A 162 -12.85 22.32 12.84
C THR A 162 -12.37 20.95 12.40
N PHE A 163 -13.29 20.03 12.13
CA PHE A 163 -12.97 18.74 11.51
C PHE A 163 -13.53 18.79 10.09
N ALA A 164 -12.65 19.00 9.11
CA ALA A 164 -13.02 19.23 7.71
C ALA A 164 -12.94 17.97 6.84
N VAL A 165 -12.68 16.82 7.45
CA VAL A 165 -12.56 15.53 6.75
C VAL A 165 -13.95 15.03 6.36
N HIS A 166 -14.08 14.65 5.08
CA HIS A 166 -15.23 13.94 4.53
C HIS A 166 -14.75 12.71 3.73
N THR A 167 -15.68 11.88 3.25
CA THR A 167 -15.39 10.59 2.61
C THR A 167 -14.62 10.66 1.28
N ARG A 168 -14.40 11.86 0.74
CA ARG A 168 -13.62 12.10 -0.49
C ARG A 168 -12.37 12.96 -0.26
N TRP A 169 -12.13 13.34 1.00
CA TRP A 169 -11.14 14.34 1.37
C TRP A 169 -9.72 13.93 0.97
N ILE A 170 -9.42 12.63 1.01
CA ILE A 170 -8.12 12.09 0.62
C ILE A 170 -7.86 12.37 -0.86
N GLU A 171 -8.84 12.07 -1.72
CA GLU A 171 -8.75 12.17 -3.17
C GLU A 171 -8.93 13.59 -3.70
N THR A 172 -9.52 14.49 -2.91
CA THR A 172 -9.75 15.90 -3.29
C THR A 172 -8.79 16.84 -2.59
N ASP A 173 -9.06 17.20 -1.34
CA ASP A 173 -8.43 18.35 -0.68
C ASP A 173 -7.05 18.04 -0.13
N PHE A 174 -6.80 16.78 0.25
CA PHE A 174 -5.54 16.34 0.83
C PHE A 174 -4.47 16.08 -0.24
N ALA A 175 -4.82 15.35 -1.31
CA ALA A 175 -3.89 14.99 -2.38
C ALA A 175 -3.26 16.21 -3.08
N GLU A 176 -3.98 17.33 -3.18
CA GLU A 176 -3.46 18.57 -3.78
C GLU A 176 -2.40 19.27 -2.91
N ARG A 177 -2.37 18.99 -1.60
CA ARG A 177 -1.60 19.77 -0.62
C ARG A 177 -0.39 19.03 -0.06
N VAL A 178 -0.30 17.71 -0.24
CA VAL A 178 0.75 16.88 0.33
C VAL A 178 1.42 16.06 -0.77
N THR A 179 2.73 16.27 -0.96
CA THR A 179 3.54 15.41 -1.81
C THR A 179 4.25 14.37 -0.96
N ILE A 180 3.92 13.10 -1.18
CA ILE A 180 4.64 11.97 -0.60
C ILE A 180 5.58 11.44 -1.68
N ALA A 181 6.87 11.37 -1.39
CA ALA A 181 7.83 10.82 -2.35
C ALA A 181 7.61 9.30 -2.50
N PRO A 182 7.61 8.76 -3.72
CA PRO A 182 7.52 7.32 -3.93
C PRO A 182 8.73 6.64 -3.30
N ARG A 183 8.52 5.44 -2.75
CA ARG A 183 9.62 4.61 -2.28
C ARG A 183 10.19 3.90 -3.49
N ASN A 184 11.06 4.60 -4.24
CA ASN A 184 11.86 4.02 -5.32
C ASN A 184 12.83 2.97 -4.73
N ALA A 185 12.32 1.79 -4.40
CA ALA A 185 13.13 0.60 -4.44
C ALA A 185 13.13 0.18 -5.91
N GLU A 186 14.07 0.69 -6.70
CA GLU A 186 14.48 -0.10 -7.85
C GLU A 186 14.89 -1.45 -7.28
N PRO A 187 14.26 -2.58 -7.70
CA PRO A 187 14.86 -3.86 -7.39
C PRO A 187 16.29 -3.74 -7.92
N ALA A 188 17.28 -3.87 -7.04
CA ALA A 188 18.66 -3.87 -7.46
C ALA A 188 18.74 -4.92 -8.57
N ASP A 189 18.95 -4.47 -9.82
CA ASP A 189 19.22 -5.40 -10.91
C ASP A 189 20.39 -6.24 -10.38
N PRO A 190 20.23 -7.58 -10.22
CA PRO A 190 21.33 -8.41 -9.78
C PRO A 190 22.58 -8.25 -10.66
N GLY A 191 22.41 -7.60 -11.81
CA GLY A 191 23.40 -7.40 -12.83
C GLY A 191 23.42 -8.63 -13.71
N VAL A 192 23.59 -8.39 -15.00
CA VAL A 192 24.02 -9.44 -15.91
C VAL A 192 25.53 -9.58 -15.75
N LEU A 193 25.96 -10.67 -15.12
CA LEU A 193 27.37 -11.04 -15.09
C LEU A 193 27.74 -11.59 -16.46
N ARG A 194 28.71 -10.95 -17.10
CA ARG A 194 29.28 -11.44 -18.35
C ARG A 194 30.44 -12.38 -18.05
N THR A 195 30.32 -13.62 -18.50
CA THR A 195 31.36 -14.63 -18.42
C THR A 195 31.61 -15.23 -19.79
N PHE A 196 32.55 -16.16 -19.89
CA PHE A 196 32.88 -16.82 -21.13
C PHE A 196 32.86 -18.33 -20.93
N VAL A 197 32.40 -19.05 -21.95
CA VAL A 197 32.53 -20.50 -22.04
C VAL A 197 33.27 -20.84 -23.32
N GLU A 198 33.98 -21.96 -23.33
CA GLU A 198 34.59 -22.48 -24.53
C GLU A 198 33.74 -23.65 -25.07
N ILE A 199 33.23 -23.51 -26.29
CA ILE A 199 32.49 -24.55 -26.99
C ILE A 199 33.25 -24.81 -28.29
N ASP A 200 33.64 -26.06 -28.52
CA ASP A 200 34.39 -26.48 -29.71
C ASP A 200 35.66 -25.66 -30.00
N GLY A 201 36.40 -25.29 -28.95
CA GLY A 201 37.65 -24.53 -29.07
C GLY A 201 37.46 -23.04 -29.39
N LYS A 202 36.22 -22.53 -29.34
CA LYS A 202 35.90 -21.12 -29.54
C LYS A 202 35.33 -20.51 -28.26
N ARG A 203 35.81 -19.32 -27.93
CA ARG A 203 35.34 -18.55 -26.77
C ARG A 203 34.02 -17.86 -27.11
N HIS A 204 32.99 -18.15 -26.34
CA HIS A 204 31.68 -17.54 -26.42
C HIS A 204 31.42 -16.70 -25.17
N GLU A 205 30.99 -15.45 -25.35
CA GLU A 205 30.56 -14.57 -24.27
C GLU A 205 29.11 -14.88 -23.89
N LEU A 206 28.82 -14.97 -22.60
CA LEU A 206 27.50 -15.22 -22.03
C LEU A 206 27.17 -14.15 -21.00
N GLY A 207 26.00 -13.54 -21.14
CA GLY A 207 25.38 -12.77 -20.07
C GLY A 207 24.46 -13.67 -19.27
N LEU A 208 24.74 -13.86 -17.98
CA LEU A 208 23.92 -14.65 -17.07
C LEU A 208 23.40 -13.78 -15.93
N PRO A 209 22.13 -13.93 -15.51
CA PRO A 209 21.65 -13.28 -14.30
C PRO A 209 22.52 -13.71 -13.11
N ALA A 210 23.00 -12.76 -12.29
CA ALA A 210 23.92 -13.08 -11.20
C ALA A 210 23.37 -14.14 -10.22
N ALA A 211 22.05 -14.19 -10.04
CA ALA A 211 21.38 -15.20 -9.23
C ALA A 211 21.60 -16.65 -9.71
N LEU A 212 21.76 -16.86 -11.03
CA LEU A 212 21.96 -18.18 -11.62
C LEU A 212 23.39 -18.70 -11.36
N LEU A 213 24.38 -17.80 -11.33
CA LEU A 213 25.77 -18.13 -10.98
C LEU A 213 25.99 -18.28 -9.47
N ALA A 214 25.25 -17.55 -8.63
CA ALA A 214 25.35 -17.64 -7.17
C ALA A 214 25.04 -19.05 -6.65
N GLY A 215 24.16 -19.79 -7.33
CA GLY A 215 23.88 -21.20 -7.04
C GLY A 215 24.96 -22.19 -7.52
N MET A 216 25.94 -21.73 -8.31
CA MET A 216 26.94 -22.58 -8.98
C MET A 216 28.38 -22.35 -8.48
N SER A 217 28.60 -21.54 -7.44
CA SER A 217 29.96 -21.14 -7.06
C SER A 217 30.77 -22.28 -6.39
N LEU A 218 31.58 -22.95 -7.20
CA LEU A 218 32.91 -23.43 -6.82
C LEU A 218 33.92 -22.35 -7.26
N ASN A 219 34.52 -21.66 -6.29
CA ASN A 219 35.74 -20.84 -6.36
C ASN A 219 36.12 -20.24 -7.73
N ALA A 220 35.81 -18.95 -7.96
CA ALA A 220 36.62 -18.10 -8.84
C ALA A 220 36.55 -16.63 -8.41
N ALA A 221 37.72 -15.99 -8.33
CA ALA A 221 37.92 -14.61 -7.90
C ALA A 221 37.32 -13.58 -8.88
N ALA A 222 36.82 -12.47 -8.33
CA ALA A 222 36.22 -11.37 -9.07
C ALA A 222 37.26 -10.56 -9.87
N PRO A 223 36.98 -10.20 -11.13
CA PRO A 223 37.62 -9.08 -11.79
C PRO A 223 36.68 -7.88 -11.93
N GLY A 224 37.19 -6.72 -11.50
CA GLY A 224 37.24 -5.50 -12.31
C GLY A 224 35.93 -4.77 -12.64
N ASP A 225 35.75 -3.66 -11.93
CA ASP A 225 34.87 -2.54 -12.22
C ASP A 225 34.80 -2.19 -13.72
N ALA A 226 33.63 -2.44 -14.33
CA ALA A 226 33.31 -2.01 -15.69
C ALA A 226 32.00 -1.24 -15.65
N SER A 227 32.12 0.06 -15.91
CA SER A 227 31.05 1.05 -16.05
C SER A 227 29.85 0.52 -16.82
N GLN A 228 28.68 0.54 -16.16
CA GLN A 228 27.37 0.28 -16.78
C GLN A 228 27.03 1.39 -17.79
N PRO A 229 26.44 1.07 -18.96
CA PRO A 229 25.76 2.06 -19.77
C PRO A 229 24.49 2.53 -19.04
N ALA A 230 24.20 3.82 -19.12
CA ALA A 230 22.96 4.40 -18.61
C ALA A 230 21.75 3.67 -19.22
N ALA A 231 20.79 3.28 -18.36
CA ALA A 231 19.50 2.77 -18.81
C ALA A 231 18.80 3.81 -19.69
N ASP A 232 18.26 3.37 -20.83
CA ASP A 232 17.47 4.22 -21.72
C ASP A 232 16.33 4.91 -20.94
N ALA A 233 16.11 6.20 -21.24
CA ALA A 233 15.02 6.96 -20.64
C ALA A 233 13.67 6.28 -20.95
N PRO A 234 12.74 6.20 -19.97
CA PRO A 234 11.45 5.57 -20.18
C PRO A 234 10.68 6.28 -21.32
N ASP A 235 10.16 5.49 -22.26
CA ASP A 235 9.36 5.95 -23.39
C ASP A 235 8.13 6.72 -22.87
N PRO A 236 8.02 8.04 -23.12
CA PRO A 236 6.94 8.86 -22.58
C PRO A 236 5.56 8.54 -23.17
N HIS A 237 5.51 7.74 -24.25
CA HIS A 237 4.27 7.31 -24.90
C HIS A 237 3.84 5.90 -24.47
N ALA A 238 4.66 5.18 -23.70
CA ALA A 238 4.35 3.84 -23.27
C ALA A 238 3.31 3.84 -22.15
N VAL A 239 2.26 3.03 -22.32
CA VAL A 239 1.32 2.71 -21.26
C VAL A 239 1.88 1.51 -20.50
N LEU A 240 2.35 1.75 -19.28
CA LEU A 240 3.00 0.76 -18.42
C LEU A 240 2.03 0.23 -17.36
N THR A 241 2.17 -1.03 -16.99
CA THR A 241 1.51 -1.59 -15.80
C THR A 241 2.07 -0.93 -14.53
N PRO A 242 1.24 -0.25 -13.70
CA PRO A 242 1.73 0.37 -12.47
C PRO A 242 2.13 -0.67 -11.41
N VAL A 243 1.45 -1.83 -11.39
CA VAL A 243 1.65 -2.93 -10.43
C VAL A 243 1.68 -4.28 -11.14
N ALA A 244 2.25 -5.27 -10.45
CA ALA A 244 2.10 -6.65 -10.86
C ALA A 244 0.69 -7.16 -10.50
N GLY A 245 -0.05 -7.66 -11.48
CA GLY A 245 -1.46 -8.02 -11.32
C GLY A 245 -2.10 -8.44 -12.63
N ASN A 246 -3.41 -8.67 -12.61
CA ASN A 246 -4.16 -9.00 -13.82
C ASN A 246 -4.64 -7.73 -14.50
N LEU A 247 -4.54 -7.65 -15.83
CA LEU A 247 -5.23 -6.62 -16.59
C LEU A 247 -6.73 -6.94 -16.60
N HIS A 248 -7.54 -6.20 -15.87
CA HIS A 248 -8.96 -6.48 -15.72
C HIS A 248 -9.76 -6.05 -16.97
N ALA A 249 -9.57 -4.81 -17.41
CA ALA A 249 -10.23 -4.27 -18.59
C ALA A 249 -9.53 -3.02 -19.15
N TRP A 250 -9.75 -2.74 -20.44
CA TRP A 250 -9.54 -1.41 -21.01
C TRP A 250 -10.81 -0.57 -20.86
N ALA A 251 -10.65 0.68 -20.42
CA ALA A 251 -11.74 1.65 -20.28
C ALA A 251 -12.04 2.41 -21.58
N VAL A 252 -11.18 2.24 -22.59
CA VAL A 252 -11.30 2.84 -23.93
C VAL A 252 -11.06 1.79 -25.01
N GLU A 253 -11.57 2.03 -26.21
CA GLU A 253 -11.35 1.17 -27.37
C GLU A 253 -9.97 1.43 -28.01
N ASP A 254 -9.47 0.45 -28.76
CA ASP A 254 -8.27 0.64 -29.59
C ASP A 254 -8.53 1.74 -30.64
N GLY A 255 -7.60 2.69 -30.76
CA GLY A 255 -7.76 3.86 -31.61
C GLY A 255 -8.56 5.03 -31.00
N ALA A 256 -8.95 4.95 -29.73
CA ALA A 256 -9.65 6.06 -29.06
C ALA A 256 -8.72 7.25 -28.78
N THR A 257 -9.22 8.47 -28.99
CA THR A 257 -8.54 9.70 -28.56
C THR A 257 -8.76 9.96 -27.07
N VAL A 258 -7.67 10.25 -26.35
CA VAL A 258 -7.67 10.47 -24.90
C VAL A 258 -6.90 11.72 -24.53
N GLU A 259 -7.26 12.32 -23.40
CA GLU A 259 -6.50 13.41 -22.78
C GLU A 259 -5.45 12.86 -21.79
N LYS A 260 -4.38 13.62 -21.56
CA LYS A 260 -3.39 13.26 -20.54
C LYS A 260 -4.07 13.13 -19.17
N GLY A 261 -3.83 12.02 -18.47
CA GLY A 261 -4.42 11.75 -17.17
C GLY A 261 -5.81 11.11 -17.22
N GLN A 262 -6.40 10.90 -18.41
CA GLN A 262 -7.65 10.17 -18.56
C GLN A 262 -7.44 8.68 -18.22
N VAL A 263 -8.40 8.05 -17.54
CA VAL A 263 -8.38 6.61 -17.27
C VAL A 263 -8.55 5.84 -18.57
N ILE A 264 -7.62 4.93 -18.87
CA ILE A 264 -7.61 4.14 -20.11
C ILE A 264 -7.68 2.63 -19.87
N ALA A 265 -7.27 2.15 -18.70
CA ALA A 265 -7.37 0.73 -18.33
C ALA A 265 -7.46 0.55 -16.82
N ILE A 266 -7.80 -0.66 -16.38
CA ILE A 266 -7.95 -1.05 -14.99
C ILE A 266 -7.13 -2.34 -14.77
N MET A 267 -6.22 -2.31 -13.80
CA MET A 267 -5.56 -3.51 -13.29
C MET A 267 -6.20 -3.97 -11.99
N GLU A 268 -6.20 -5.27 -11.76
CA GLU A 268 -6.58 -5.88 -10.48
C GLU A 268 -5.33 -6.50 -9.83
N ALA A 269 -4.97 -6.02 -8.66
CA ALA A 269 -3.89 -6.56 -7.84
C ALA A 269 -4.31 -6.55 -6.37
N MET A 270 -4.06 -7.63 -5.64
CA MET A 270 -4.35 -7.72 -4.21
C MET A 270 -5.81 -7.34 -3.85
N LYS A 271 -6.78 -7.75 -4.69
CA LYS A 271 -8.22 -7.43 -4.58
C LYS A 271 -8.57 -5.94 -4.68
N MET A 272 -7.64 -5.13 -5.16
CA MET A 272 -7.84 -3.71 -5.45
C MET A 272 -7.78 -3.47 -6.96
N GLU A 273 -8.68 -2.63 -7.43
CA GLU A 273 -8.65 -2.10 -8.78
C GLU A 273 -7.79 -0.84 -8.81
N THR A 274 -6.84 -0.79 -9.75
CA THR A 274 -5.95 0.36 -9.98
C THR A 274 -6.20 0.88 -11.39
N SER A 275 -6.61 2.15 -11.49
CA SER A 275 -6.76 2.82 -12.78
C SER A 275 -5.40 3.15 -13.39
N ILE A 276 -5.25 2.85 -14.68
CA ILE A 276 -4.11 3.26 -15.50
C ILE A 276 -4.51 4.52 -16.25
N LEU A 277 -3.71 5.57 -16.11
CA LEU A 277 -3.95 6.88 -16.72
C LEU A 277 -3.14 7.04 -18.01
N ALA A 278 -3.68 7.80 -18.97
CA ALA A 278 -2.98 8.13 -20.20
C ALA A 278 -1.75 9.01 -19.90
N PRO A 279 -0.53 8.63 -20.35
CA PRO A 279 0.69 9.39 -20.05
C PRO A 279 0.75 10.74 -20.79
N CYS A 280 0.08 10.84 -21.93
CA CYS A 280 -0.08 12.04 -22.75
C CYS A 280 -1.45 12.06 -23.45
N ALA A 281 -1.79 13.18 -24.08
CA ALA A 281 -2.95 13.23 -24.97
C ALA A 281 -2.58 12.61 -26.32
N GLY A 282 -3.53 11.91 -26.96
CA GLY A 282 -3.29 11.24 -28.24
C GLY A 282 -4.24 10.07 -28.49
N THR A 283 -3.86 9.19 -29.39
CA THR A 283 -4.61 8.00 -29.79
C THR A 283 -4.03 6.75 -29.12
N VAL A 284 -4.88 5.99 -28.43
CA VAL A 284 -4.48 4.75 -27.74
C VAL A 284 -4.29 3.62 -28.75
N GLN A 285 -3.16 2.90 -28.65
CA GLN A 285 -2.90 1.63 -29.30
C GLN A 285 -2.75 0.53 -28.24
N ILE A 286 -3.63 -0.47 -28.28
CA ILE A 286 -3.65 -1.59 -27.34
C ILE A 286 -2.75 -2.72 -27.85
N SER A 287 -1.89 -3.26 -26.98
CA SER A 287 -0.98 -4.38 -27.34
C SER A 287 -1.15 -5.63 -26.46
N LYS A 288 -1.97 -5.56 -25.41
CA LYS A 288 -2.23 -6.65 -24.48
C LYS A 288 -3.73 -6.78 -24.20
N GLU A 289 -4.22 -8.00 -24.33
CA GLU A 289 -5.60 -8.36 -24.02
C GLU A 289 -5.83 -8.50 -22.50
N PRO A 290 -7.04 -8.20 -21.99
CA PRO A 290 -7.42 -8.44 -20.61
C PRO A 290 -7.35 -9.93 -20.19
N GLY A 291 -7.27 -10.17 -18.88
CA GLY A 291 -7.34 -11.49 -18.25
C GLY A 291 -5.99 -12.18 -17.98
N GLY A 292 -4.88 -11.62 -18.47
CA GLY A 292 -3.53 -12.12 -18.20
C GLY A 292 -2.87 -11.46 -16.98
N TYR A 293 -2.08 -12.23 -16.24
CA TYR A 293 -1.16 -11.70 -15.23
C TYR A 293 0.03 -11.02 -15.89
N LEU A 294 0.36 -9.82 -15.44
CA LEU A 294 1.46 -8.99 -15.91
C LEU A 294 2.30 -8.52 -14.73
N GLU A 295 3.61 -8.50 -14.90
CA GLU A 295 4.54 -7.87 -13.96
C GLU A 295 4.40 -6.34 -13.99
N ALA A 296 4.92 -5.65 -12.97
CA ALA A 296 4.98 -4.18 -12.97
C ALA A 296 5.94 -3.67 -14.07
N LYS A 297 5.66 -2.46 -14.59
CA LYS A 297 6.43 -1.77 -15.65
C LYS A 297 6.48 -2.52 -17.00
N VAL A 298 5.50 -3.38 -17.28
CA VAL A 298 5.31 -4.01 -18.60
C VAL A 298 4.51 -3.07 -19.49
N VAL A 299 4.93 -2.90 -20.74
CA VAL A 299 4.17 -2.15 -21.75
C VAL A 299 2.93 -2.94 -22.15
N ILE A 300 1.76 -2.34 -21.98
CA ILE A 300 0.46 -2.91 -22.39
C ILE A 300 -0.16 -2.20 -23.59
N GLY A 301 0.32 -1.01 -23.91
CA GLY A 301 -0.11 -0.22 -25.05
C GLY A 301 0.72 1.05 -25.20
N ARG A 302 0.33 1.92 -26.12
CA ARG A 302 0.96 3.21 -26.37
C ARG A 302 -0.07 4.30 -26.61
N VAL A 303 0.31 5.56 -26.39
CA VAL A 303 -0.46 6.73 -26.81
C VAL A 303 0.33 7.50 -27.85
N GLU A 304 -0.09 7.42 -29.10
CA GLU A 304 0.52 8.15 -30.22
C GLU A 304 -0.07 9.57 -30.31
N VAL A 305 0.79 10.56 -30.51
CA VAL A 305 0.39 11.98 -30.65
C VAL A 305 0.06 12.31 -32.10
#